data_AF-A0A258M647-F1
#
_entry.id   AF-A0A258M647-F1
#
_cell.length_a   1.000
_cell.length_b   1.000
_cell.length_c   1.000
_cell.angle_alpha   90.00
_cell.angle_beta   90.00
_cell.angle_gamma   90.00
#
_symmetry.space_group_name_H-M   'P 1'
#
loop_
_entity.id
_entity.type
_entity.pdbx_description
1 polymer ?
#
loop_
_entity_poly.entity_id
_entity_poly.type
_entity_poly.pdbx_seq_one_letter_code
_entity_poly.pdbx_strand_id
1 'polypeptide(L)'
;LYGAGDSRAMHFYGDHVFKHKFHRAEVVASDILLTSSDSLAIFQQIFPASKLLHKGPNFSVSILTAQFLNPATRDQEVPQYVILDLDGKP
;
A
#
# COMPACT_ATOMS: atom_id res chain seq x y z
N LEU A 1 -0.58 -8.35 -0.85
CA LEU A 1 -0.58 -7.41 0.29
C LEU A 1 0.68 -7.64 1.11
N TYR A 2 1.37 -6.58 1.52
CA TYR A 2 2.49 -6.67 2.47
C TYR A 2 2.50 -5.43 3.37
N GLY A 3 2.44 -5.61 4.68
CA GLY A 3 2.54 -4.53 5.68
C GLY A 3 1.42 -3.48 5.68
N ALA A 4 0.52 -3.50 4.69
CA ALA A 4 -0.71 -2.72 4.69
C ALA A 4 -1.80 -3.46 5.45
N GLY A 5 -2.68 -2.71 6.14
CA GLY A 5 -3.83 -3.28 6.84
C GLY A 5 -4.71 -4.09 5.88
N ASP A 6 -4.83 -5.38 6.16
CA ASP A 6 -5.70 -6.30 5.45
C ASP A 6 -7.16 -6.07 5.88
N SER A 7 -7.79 -5.07 5.25
CA SER A 7 -9.18 -4.76 5.50
C SER A 7 -10.08 -5.69 4.71
N ARG A 8 -11.01 -6.37 5.38
CA ARG A 8 -12.06 -7.17 4.73
C ARG A 8 -12.87 -6.37 3.71
N ALA A 9 -12.99 -5.05 3.90
CA ALA A 9 -13.63 -4.17 2.94
C ALA A 9 -12.87 -4.12 1.61
N MET A 10 -11.53 -4.16 1.62
CA MET A 10 -10.72 -4.18 0.41
C MET A 10 -11.01 -5.41 -0.45
N HIS A 11 -11.08 -6.58 0.19
CA HIS A 11 -11.45 -7.83 -0.47
C HIS A 11 -12.86 -7.79 -1.06
N PHE A 12 -13.80 -7.24 -0.28
CA PHE A 12 -15.20 -7.13 -0.68
C PHE A 12 -15.39 -6.18 -1.86
N TYR A 13 -14.88 -4.94 -1.77
CA TYR A 13 -15.03 -3.94 -2.84
C TYR A 13 -14.15 -4.20 -4.06
N GLY A 14 -13.03 -4.92 -3.89
CA GLY A 14 -12.20 -5.36 -5.00
C GLY A 14 -12.69 -6.62 -5.70
N ASP A 15 -13.76 -7.27 -5.21
CA ASP A 15 -14.25 -8.58 -5.65
C ASP A 15 -13.10 -9.60 -5.84
N HIS A 16 -12.12 -9.55 -4.93
CA HIS A 16 -10.87 -10.29 -5.08
C HIS A 16 -10.23 -10.63 -3.74
N VAL A 17 -9.76 -11.86 -3.62
CA VAL A 17 -8.99 -12.31 -2.46
C VAL A 17 -7.51 -12.03 -2.69
N PHE A 18 -7.05 -10.84 -2.29
CA PHE A 18 -5.64 -10.49 -2.31
C PHE A 18 -4.83 -11.42 -1.38
N LYS A 19 -3.77 -12.04 -1.91
CA LYS A 19 -2.88 -12.84 -1.08
C LYS A 19 -2.06 -11.94 -0.16
N HIS A 20 -2.04 -12.26 1.13
CA HIS A 20 -1.21 -11.57 2.11
C HIS A 20 0.12 -12.30 2.26
N LYS A 21 1.23 -11.55 2.15
CA LYS A 21 2.58 -12.00 2.44
C LYS A 21 3.04 -11.34 3.73
N PHE A 22 3.35 -12.14 4.74
CA PHE A 22 3.70 -11.64 6.08
C PHE A 22 5.21 -11.40 6.21
N HIS A 23 6.01 -12.17 5.48
CA HIS A 23 7.46 -12.05 5.48
C HIS A 23 7.97 -11.50 4.15
N ARG A 24 8.95 -10.58 4.21
CA ARG A 24 9.58 -10.01 3.01
C ARG A 24 10.13 -11.09 2.08
N ALA A 25 10.65 -12.18 2.63
CA ALA A 25 11.21 -13.30 1.88
C ALA A 25 10.18 -13.99 0.95
N GLU A 26 8.89 -13.83 1.20
CA GLU A 26 7.84 -14.36 0.32
C GLU A 26 7.60 -13.47 -0.90
N VAL A 27 8.05 -12.21 -0.87
CA VAL A 27 7.90 -11.24 -1.97
C VAL A 27 8.96 -11.53 -3.03
N VAL A 28 8.51 -11.68 -4.27
CA VAL A 28 9.33 -12.02 -5.43
C VAL A 28 9.17 -10.96 -6.51
N ALA A 29 10.14 -10.89 -7.44
CA ALA A 29 10.17 -9.85 -8.46
C ALA A 29 8.92 -9.83 -9.36
N SER A 30 8.28 -10.98 -9.61
CA SER A 30 7.07 -11.04 -10.44
C SER A 30 5.79 -10.59 -9.73
N ASP A 31 5.85 -10.13 -8.49
CA ASP A 31 4.66 -9.68 -7.76
C ASP A 31 4.28 -8.24 -8.13
N ILE A 32 2.97 -7.99 -8.16
CA ILE A 32 2.42 -6.65 -7.97
C ILE A 32 2.05 -6.50 -6.49
N LEU A 33 2.67 -5.53 -5.82
CA LEU A 33 2.62 -5.36 -4.38
C LEU A 33 1.81 -4.12 -3.99
N LEU A 34 0.76 -4.32 -3.19
CA LEU A 34 0.09 -3.26 -2.43
C LEU A 34 0.70 -3.18 -1.01
N THR A 35 1.25 -2.03 -0.65
CA THR A 35 1.94 -1.79 0.64
C THR A 35 1.83 -0.32 1.10
N SER A 36 2.33 -0.02 2.31
CA SER A 36 2.45 1.36 2.81
C SER A 36 3.50 2.14 2.02
N SER A 37 3.28 3.44 1.81
CA SER A 37 4.27 4.33 1.17
C SER A 37 5.62 4.32 1.86
N ASP A 38 5.66 4.08 3.17
CA ASP A 38 6.90 4.07 3.94
C ASP A 38 7.83 2.92 3.55
N SER A 39 7.25 1.84 3.01
CA SER A 39 8.00 0.67 2.53
C SER A 39 8.52 0.84 1.10
N LEU A 40 8.14 1.91 0.39
CA LEU A 40 8.50 2.13 -1.01
C LEU A 40 10.01 2.09 -1.24
N ALA A 41 10.77 2.87 -0.47
CA ALA A 41 12.22 2.97 -0.61
C ALA A 41 12.92 1.62 -0.39
N ILE A 42 12.43 0.83 0.57
CA ILE A 42 12.96 -0.51 0.88
C ILE A 42 12.73 -1.44 -0.31
N PHE A 43 11.53 -1.46 -0.88
CA PHE A 43 11.24 -2.31 -2.04
C PHE A 43 11.97 -1.87 -3.30
N GLN A 44 12.16 -0.57 -3.52
CA GLN A 44 12.96 -0.06 -4.64
C GLN A 44 14.45 -0.41 -4.51
N GLN A 45 14.98 -0.47 -3.28
CA GLN A 45 16.35 -0.93 -3.06
C GLN A 45 16.53 -2.43 -3.33
N ILE A 46 15.54 -3.25 -2.96
CA ILE A 46 15.59 -4.71 -3.13
C ILE A 46 15.25 -5.13 -4.58
N PHE A 47 14.34 -4.41 -5.21
CA PHE A 47 13.88 -4.60 -6.58
C PHE A 47 14.13 -3.32 -7.39
N PRO A 48 15.36 -3.10 -7.89
CA PRO A 48 15.72 -1.86 -8.58
C PRO A 48 14.93 -1.60 -9.87
N ALA A 49 14.38 -2.65 -10.47
CA ALA A 49 13.51 -2.56 -11.64
C ALA A 49 12.06 -2.19 -11.31
N SER A 50 11.72 -2.06 -10.02
CA SER A 50 10.35 -1.81 -9.61
C SER A 50 9.81 -0.46 -10.09
N LYS A 51 8.52 -0.45 -10.42
CA LYS A 51 7.79 0.70 -10.92
C LYS A 51 6.60 1.02 -10.00
N LEU A 52 6.52 2.27 -9.58
CA LEU A 52 5.33 2.77 -8.89
C LEU A 52 4.18 2.88 -9.89
N LEU A 53 3.16 2.05 -9.72
CA LEU A 53 1.94 2.08 -10.53
C LEU A 53 0.93 3.08 -10.00
N HIS A 54 0.81 3.16 -8.67
CA HIS A 54 -0.17 4.03 -8.03
C HIS A 54 0.28 4.46 -6.62
N LYS A 55 -0.14 5.65 -6.21
CA LYS A 55 -0.04 6.14 -4.84
C LYS A 55 -1.36 6.82 -4.48
N GLY A 56 -1.89 6.51 -3.31
CA GLY A 56 -3.16 7.07 -2.87
C GLY A 56 -3.33 7.12 -1.36
N PRO A 57 -4.32 7.88 -0.88
CA PRO A 57 -4.65 7.95 0.54
C PRO A 57 -5.22 6.61 1.04
N ASN A 58 -4.75 6.16 2.19
CA ASN A 58 -5.24 4.97 2.88
C ASN A 58 -6.18 5.38 4.02
N PHE A 59 -7.47 5.53 3.68
CA PHE A 59 -8.51 5.83 4.66
C PHE A 59 -8.80 4.60 5.51
N SER A 60 -8.22 4.58 6.71
CA SER A 60 -8.55 3.59 7.74
C SER A 60 -9.77 4.05 8.52
N VAL A 61 -10.68 3.14 8.83
CA VAL A 61 -12.04 3.42 9.38
C VAL A 61 -12.04 4.16 10.74
N SER A 62 -10.88 4.32 11.37
CA SER A 62 -10.75 4.78 12.76
C SER A 62 -10.21 6.21 12.94
N ILE A 63 -9.87 6.94 11.88
CA ILE A 63 -9.24 8.28 12.04
C ILE A 63 -10.33 9.34 12.23
N LEU A 64 -10.61 9.71 13.47
CA LEU A 64 -11.55 10.78 13.86
C LEU A 64 -10.85 11.87 14.68
N THR A 65 -9.59 12.18 14.36
CA THR A 65 -8.85 13.27 15.01
C THR A 65 -9.38 14.62 14.52
N ALA A 66 -9.20 15.68 15.33
CA ALA A 66 -9.58 17.04 14.92
C ALA A 66 -8.86 17.46 13.63
N GLN A 67 -7.60 17.04 13.49
CA GLN A 67 -6.76 17.26 12.32
C GLN A 67 -7.31 16.58 11.07
N PHE A 68 -7.85 15.36 11.19
CA PHE A 68 -8.48 14.65 10.08
C PHE A 68 -9.81 15.30 9.64
N LEU A 69 -10.60 15.78 10.59
CA LEU A 69 -11.87 16.44 10.31
C LEU A 69 -11.68 17.75 9.55
N ASN A 70 -10.59 18.48 9.81
CA ASN A 70 -10.24 19.70 9.09
C ASN A 70 -9.60 19.39 7.72
N PRO A 71 -10.23 19.77 6.59
CA PRO A 71 -9.69 19.50 5.24
C PRO A 71 -8.28 20.05 5.01
N ALA A 72 -7.91 21.17 5.64
CA ALA A 72 -6.60 21.80 5.45
C ALA A 72 -5.45 21.00 6.11
N THR A 73 -5.76 20.16 7.11
CA THR A 73 -4.77 19.36 7.86
C THR A 73 -4.94 17.87 7.66
N ARG A 74 -5.99 17.43 6.96
CA ARG A 74 -6.34 16.03 6.78
C ARG A 74 -5.20 15.20 6.20
N ASP A 75 -4.50 15.71 5.20
CA ASP A 75 -3.44 14.98 4.50
C ASP A 75 -2.24 14.66 5.40
N GLN A 76 -2.10 15.34 6.54
CA GLN A 76 -1.05 15.07 7.53
C GLN A 76 -1.37 13.83 8.37
N GLU A 77 -2.65 13.48 8.49
CA GLU A 77 -3.13 12.36 9.30
C GLU A 77 -3.45 11.12 8.47
N VAL A 78 -3.61 11.27 7.14
CA VAL A 78 -3.99 10.18 6.24
C VAL A 78 -2.75 9.49 5.71
N PRO A 79 -2.43 8.25 6.16
CA PRO A 79 -1.31 7.49 5.62
C PRO A 79 -1.52 7.24 4.12
N GLN A 80 -0.44 7.00 3.40
CA GLN A 80 -0.50 6.72 1.97
C GLN A 80 -0.19 5.25 1.71
N TYR A 81 -0.90 4.65 0.76
CA TYR A 81 -0.55 3.35 0.20
C TYR A 81 0.08 3.51 -1.17
N VAL A 82 0.80 2.48 -1.61
CA VAL A 82 1.39 2.39 -2.94
C VAL A 82 1.11 1.03 -3.57
N ILE A 83 0.98 1.02 -4.89
CA ILE A 83 0.98 -0.19 -5.72
C ILE A 83 2.27 -0.19 -6.53
N LEU A 84 3.04 -1.26 -6.39
CA LEU A 84 4.33 -1.44 -7.04
C LEU A 84 4.29 -2.67 -7.93
N ASP A 85 4.78 -2.54 -9.15
CA ASP A 85 5.23 -3.66 -9.95
C ASP A 85 6.72 -3.87 -9.65
N LEU A 86 7.12 -5.08 -9.28
CA LEU A 86 8.48 -5.35 -8.79
C LEU A 86 9.47 -5.79 -9.88
N ASP A 87 9.02 -6.20 -11.07
CA ASP A 87 9.91 -6.54 -12.18
C ASP A 87 9.87 -5.52 -13.33
N GLY A 88 8.95 -4.57 -13.27
CA GLY A 88 8.88 -3.41 -14.18
C GLY A 88 8.55 -3.81 -15.62
N LYS A 89 8.06 -5.04 -15.83
CA LYS A 89 7.70 -5.54 -17.14
C LYS A 89 6.28 -5.08 -17.49
N PRO A 90 6.04 -4.73 -18.77
CA PRO A 90 4.74 -4.25 -19.23
C PRO A 90 3.64 -5.30 -19.13
#